data_AF-A0AA97I1X2-F1
#
_entry.id   AF-A0AA97I1X2-F1
#
_cell.length_a   1.000
_cell.length_b   1.000
_cell.length_c   1.000
_cell.angle_alpha   90.00
_cell.angle_beta   90.00
_cell.angle_gamma   90.00
#
_symmetry.space_group_name_H-M   'P 1'
#
loop_
_entity.id
_entity.type
_entity.pdbx_description
1 polymer ?
#
loop_
_entity_poly.entity_id
_entity_poly.type
_entity_poly.pdbx_seq_one_letter_code
_entity_poly.pdbx_strand_id
1 'polypeptide(L)'
;MTLSADLFFSFRSPYSYLAVGRYRAMTEEYDLDITLRTVLPIAIRDPDILFTGNPAAPRYIVMDSMRSAAFLGIPIAWPRPDPVVQNLMTREIAEEQPHIHRIVRLGQAATRRGKGLAFAHEAAQLIWDGSIDGWNEGDHLAKAAERAGLDFAELEAEAVSDAEALDAEVAGNQAALEEAGHWGVPTLVFDGEPFFGQDRIDVALWRMEQAGLKKR
;
A
#
# COMPACT_ATOMS: atom_id res chain seq x y z
N MET A 1 -12.00 -23.59 -6.64
CA MET A 1 -10.57 -23.41 -6.34
C MET A 1 -10.43 -21.92 -6.21
N THR A 2 -10.00 -21.46 -5.04
CA THR A 2 -9.79 -20.04 -4.77
C THR A 2 -8.74 -19.51 -5.75
N LEU A 3 -9.04 -18.42 -6.43
CA LEU A 3 -8.05 -17.73 -7.26
C LEU A 3 -7.10 -16.94 -6.35
N SER A 4 -5.87 -16.72 -6.80
CA SER A 4 -4.87 -15.94 -6.07
C SER A 4 -4.30 -14.83 -6.93
N ALA A 5 -4.03 -13.68 -6.32
CA ALA A 5 -3.33 -12.56 -6.94
C ALA A 5 -2.39 -11.87 -5.92
N ASP A 6 -1.43 -11.09 -6.43
CA ASP A 6 -0.55 -10.26 -5.61
C ASP A 6 -0.91 -8.78 -5.79
N LEU A 7 -1.07 -8.04 -4.68
CA LEU A 7 -1.26 -6.59 -4.70
C LEU A 7 0.00 -5.89 -4.21
N PHE A 8 0.73 -5.25 -5.12
CA PHE A 8 1.87 -4.40 -4.78
C PHE A 8 1.38 -3.03 -4.31
N PHE A 9 1.79 -2.66 -3.09
CA PHE A 9 1.19 -1.56 -2.34
C PHE A 9 2.27 -0.74 -1.60
N SER A 10 2.09 0.58 -1.55
CA SER A 10 2.91 1.45 -0.69
C SER A 10 2.04 2.33 0.20
N PHE A 11 2.36 2.38 1.50
CA PHE A 11 1.66 3.19 2.50
C PHE A 11 1.70 4.70 2.22
N ARG A 12 2.66 5.16 1.41
CA ARG A 12 2.78 6.57 1.00
C ARG A 12 2.15 6.89 -0.35
N SER A 13 1.47 5.94 -1.00
CA SER A 13 0.79 6.18 -2.28
C SER A 13 -0.70 6.49 -2.07
N PRO A 14 -1.19 7.68 -2.50
CA PRO A 14 -2.61 7.99 -2.38
C PRO A 14 -3.47 7.05 -3.25
N TYR A 15 -2.98 6.63 -4.42
CA TYR A 15 -3.70 5.65 -5.24
C TYR A 15 -3.74 4.26 -4.60
N SER A 16 -2.70 3.87 -3.86
CA SER A 16 -2.72 2.62 -3.09
C SER A 16 -3.78 2.66 -2.00
N TYR A 17 -3.91 3.79 -1.31
CA TYR A 17 -5.01 4.04 -0.37
C TYR A 17 -6.39 3.93 -1.03
N LEU A 18 -6.59 4.55 -2.20
CA LEU A 18 -7.86 4.48 -2.93
C LEU A 18 -8.21 3.06 -3.42
N ALA A 19 -7.22 2.17 -3.57
CA ALA A 19 -7.43 0.82 -4.08
C ALA A 19 -7.64 -0.22 -2.98
N VAL A 20 -6.93 -0.13 -1.85
CA VAL A 20 -6.82 -1.24 -0.88
C VAL A 20 -8.16 -1.67 -0.29
N GLY A 21 -9.04 -0.72 0.05
CA GLY A 21 -10.38 -1.03 0.57
C GLY A 21 -11.27 -1.73 -0.45
N ARG A 22 -11.14 -1.36 -1.74
CA ARG A 22 -11.87 -1.96 -2.85
C ARG A 22 -11.39 -3.38 -3.13
N TYR A 23 -10.08 -3.63 -3.10
CA TYR A 23 -9.53 -4.99 -3.22
C TYR A 23 -9.89 -5.87 -2.02
N ARG A 24 -9.91 -5.32 -0.80
CA ARG A 24 -10.41 -6.05 0.38
C ARG A 24 -11.88 -6.43 0.24
N ALA A 25 -12.74 -5.51 -0.17
CA ALA A 25 -14.14 -5.82 -0.43
C ALA A 25 -14.30 -6.91 -1.51
N MET A 26 -13.45 -6.91 -2.53
CA MET A 26 -13.44 -7.93 -3.57
C MET A 26 -13.10 -9.33 -3.03
N THR A 27 -12.16 -9.47 -2.09
CA THR A 27 -11.85 -10.79 -1.47
C THR A 27 -12.95 -11.28 -0.53
N GLU A 28 -13.76 -10.37 0.00
CA GLU A 28 -14.96 -10.68 0.80
C GLU A 28 -16.13 -11.14 -0.09
N GLU A 29 -16.27 -10.59 -1.30
CA GLU A 29 -17.35 -10.95 -2.24
C GLU A 29 -17.04 -12.21 -3.09
N TYR A 30 -15.76 -12.43 -3.43
CA TYR A 30 -15.35 -13.49 -4.36
C TYR A 30 -14.41 -14.51 -3.73
N ASP A 31 -14.39 -15.75 -4.26
CA ASP A 31 -13.45 -16.82 -3.91
C ASP A 31 -12.05 -16.49 -4.44
N LEU A 32 -11.50 -15.40 -3.91
CA LEU A 32 -10.24 -14.75 -4.25
C LEU A 32 -9.42 -14.55 -2.99
N ASP A 33 -8.15 -14.86 -3.09
CA ASP A 33 -7.12 -14.51 -2.13
C ASP A 33 -6.17 -13.48 -2.76
N ILE A 34 -5.91 -12.39 -2.04
CA ILE A 34 -4.97 -11.35 -2.50
C ILE A 34 -3.87 -11.22 -1.45
N THR A 35 -2.66 -11.63 -1.83
CA THR A 35 -1.48 -11.42 -1.00
C THR A 35 -0.99 -9.98 -1.16
N LEU A 36 -0.89 -9.26 -0.03
CA LEU A 36 -0.34 -7.91 -0.04
C LEU A 36 1.19 -7.95 -0.12
N ARG A 37 1.75 -7.35 -1.16
CA ARG A 37 3.19 -7.18 -1.37
C ARG A 37 3.57 -5.72 -1.06
N THR A 38 4.00 -5.45 0.17
CA THR A 38 4.42 -4.09 0.54
C THR A 38 5.72 -3.72 -0.15
N VAL A 39 5.78 -2.50 -0.70
CA VAL A 39 6.98 -1.90 -1.29
C VAL A 39 7.22 -0.51 -0.73
N LEU A 40 8.51 -0.12 -0.67
CA LEU A 40 8.90 1.24 -0.34
C LEU A 40 8.43 2.22 -1.43
N PRO A 41 8.13 3.50 -1.09
CA PRO A 41 7.78 4.49 -2.09
C PRO A 41 8.99 4.82 -2.98
N ILE A 42 8.74 5.24 -4.23
CA ILE A 42 9.78 5.59 -5.21
C ILE A 42 10.80 6.57 -4.61
N ALA A 43 10.36 7.52 -3.78
CA ALA A 43 11.23 8.50 -3.12
C ALA A 43 12.38 7.87 -2.32
N ILE A 44 12.18 6.67 -1.79
CA ILE A 44 13.20 5.93 -1.03
C ILE A 44 13.94 4.93 -1.91
N ARG A 45 13.25 4.31 -2.90
CA ARG A 45 13.84 3.28 -3.78
C ARG A 45 14.78 3.87 -4.84
N ASP A 46 14.38 4.97 -5.44
CA ASP A 46 15.06 5.63 -6.54
C ASP A 46 14.73 7.14 -6.53
N PRO A 47 15.48 7.94 -5.76
CA PRO A 47 15.26 9.37 -5.67
C PRO A 47 15.42 10.06 -7.03
N ASP A 48 16.34 9.57 -7.88
CA ASP A 48 16.68 10.19 -9.15
C ASP A 48 15.51 10.15 -10.14
N ILE A 49 14.67 9.11 -10.12
CA ILE A 49 13.42 9.07 -10.92
C ILE A 49 12.47 10.21 -10.55
N LEU A 50 12.41 10.62 -9.28
CA LEU A 50 11.59 11.72 -8.81
C LEU A 50 12.14 13.09 -9.22
N PHE A 51 13.47 13.23 -9.30
CA PHE A 51 14.14 14.49 -9.64
C PHE A 51 14.38 14.68 -11.14
N THR A 52 14.41 13.60 -11.92
CA THR A 52 14.60 13.63 -13.39
C THR A 52 13.29 13.49 -14.18
N GLY A 53 12.19 13.13 -13.51
CA GLY A 53 10.87 13.01 -14.10
C GLY A 53 10.22 14.36 -14.49
N ASN A 54 9.04 14.29 -15.10
CA ASN A 54 8.29 15.48 -15.48
C ASN A 54 7.90 16.29 -14.23
N PRO A 55 8.30 17.58 -14.11
CA PRO A 55 8.03 18.39 -12.92
C PRO A 55 6.53 18.63 -12.66
N ALA A 56 5.66 18.41 -13.65
CA ALA A 56 4.21 18.47 -13.49
C ALA A 56 3.62 17.23 -12.81
N ALA A 57 4.34 16.10 -12.78
CA ALA A 57 3.81 14.82 -12.31
C ALA A 57 3.37 14.85 -10.83
N PRO A 58 4.17 15.37 -9.86
CA PRO A 58 3.72 15.45 -8.46
C PRO A 58 2.43 16.25 -8.30
N ARG A 59 2.33 17.41 -8.97
CA ARG A 59 1.13 18.27 -8.94
C ARG A 59 -0.08 17.54 -9.52
N TYR A 60 0.09 16.83 -10.62
CA TYR A 60 -0.98 16.06 -11.24
C TYR A 60 -1.45 14.93 -10.32
N ILE A 61 -0.54 14.16 -9.73
CA ILE A 61 -0.86 13.06 -8.81
C ILE A 61 -1.70 13.54 -7.63
N VAL A 62 -1.34 14.68 -7.01
CA VAL A 62 -2.13 15.23 -5.91
C VAL A 62 -3.52 15.65 -6.39
N MET A 63 -3.60 16.41 -7.48
CA MET A 63 -4.88 16.88 -8.02
C MET A 63 -5.80 15.72 -8.42
N ASP A 64 -5.26 14.73 -9.11
CA ASP A 64 -6.02 13.60 -9.62
C ASP A 64 -6.41 12.60 -8.54
N SER A 65 -5.53 12.34 -7.55
CA SER A 65 -5.90 11.50 -6.41
C SER A 65 -7.03 12.12 -5.58
N MET A 66 -7.01 13.44 -5.33
CA MET A 66 -8.12 14.14 -4.67
C MET A 66 -9.42 14.07 -5.48
N ARG A 67 -9.34 14.25 -6.80
CA ARG A 67 -10.51 14.13 -7.69
C ARG A 67 -11.06 12.71 -7.71
N SER A 68 -10.18 11.71 -7.76
CA SER A 68 -10.55 10.29 -7.73
C SER A 68 -11.20 9.92 -6.41
N ALA A 69 -10.64 10.39 -5.29
CA ALA A 69 -11.21 10.20 -3.96
C ALA A 69 -12.64 10.78 -3.87
N ALA A 70 -12.83 12.02 -4.34
CA ALA A 70 -14.15 12.65 -4.41
C ALA A 70 -15.14 11.88 -5.28
N PHE A 71 -14.70 11.37 -6.44
CA PHE A 71 -15.52 10.53 -7.32
C PHE A 71 -15.93 9.21 -6.64
N LEU A 72 -15.02 8.59 -5.87
CA LEU A 72 -15.25 7.33 -5.16
C LEU A 72 -15.98 7.52 -3.81
N GLY A 73 -16.15 8.76 -3.34
CA GLY A 73 -16.70 9.04 -2.01
C GLY A 73 -15.76 8.64 -0.86
N ILE A 74 -14.45 8.58 -1.11
CA ILE A 74 -13.42 8.23 -0.11
C ILE A 74 -12.83 9.52 0.46
N PRO A 75 -12.86 9.76 1.78
CA PRO A 75 -12.18 10.90 2.40
C PRO A 75 -10.68 10.86 2.10
N ILE A 76 -10.08 11.99 1.77
CA ILE A 76 -8.63 12.06 1.61
C ILE A 76 -8.09 13.42 2.07
N ALA A 77 -6.97 13.38 2.78
CA ALA A 77 -6.17 14.52 3.16
C ALA A 77 -4.68 14.16 3.02
N TRP A 78 -3.83 15.18 2.97
CA TRP A 78 -2.40 14.94 3.01
C TRP A 78 -2.00 14.41 4.40
N PRO A 79 -1.15 13.36 4.49
CA PRO A 79 -0.81 12.76 5.77
C PRO A 79 -0.06 13.73 6.70
N ARG A 80 -0.34 13.63 8.00
CA ARG A 80 0.34 14.39 9.05
C ARG A 80 0.76 13.43 10.17
N PRO A 81 2.06 13.09 10.29
CA PRO A 81 3.15 13.39 9.38
C PRO A 81 3.07 12.62 8.04
N ASP A 82 3.79 13.07 7.01
CA ASP A 82 4.06 12.25 5.80
C ASP A 82 4.87 11.01 6.23
N PRO A 83 4.51 9.79 5.77
CA PRO A 83 5.32 8.61 6.02
C PRO A 83 6.78 8.75 5.58
N VAL A 84 7.04 9.53 4.53
CA VAL A 84 8.39 9.89 4.10
C VAL A 84 8.80 11.19 4.78
N VAL A 85 9.89 11.14 5.55
CA VAL A 85 10.50 12.31 6.18
C VAL A 85 11.24 13.11 5.12
N GLN A 86 10.63 14.20 4.67
CA GLN A 86 11.18 15.06 3.63
C GLN A 86 10.77 16.51 3.86
N ASN A 87 11.60 17.43 3.38
CA ASN A 87 11.24 18.83 3.28
C ASN A 87 10.51 19.06 1.95
N LEU A 88 9.19 19.26 1.99
CA LEU A 88 8.39 19.44 0.78
C LEU A 88 8.74 20.70 -0.03
N MET A 89 9.40 21.69 0.58
CA MET A 89 9.82 22.93 -0.08
C MET A 89 11.15 22.75 -0.82
N THR A 90 12.14 22.12 -0.18
CA THR A 90 13.47 21.89 -0.77
C THR A 90 13.56 20.57 -1.54
N ARG A 91 12.56 19.68 -1.35
CA ARG A 91 12.52 18.29 -1.80
C ARG A 91 13.66 17.42 -1.25
N GLU A 92 14.30 17.87 -0.18
CA GLU A 92 15.33 17.11 0.50
C GLU A 92 14.68 15.97 1.28
N ILE A 93 15.15 14.75 1.03
CA ILE A 93 14.71 13.53 1.70
C ILE A 93 15.71 13.27 2.82
N ALA A 94 15.23 13.11 4.06
CA ALA A 94 16.09 12.79 5.18
C ALA A 94 16.72 11.39 5.01
N GLU A 95 17.95 11.20 5.49
CA GLU A 95 18.62 9.89 5.49
C GLU A 95 17.84 8.88 6.34
N GLU A 96 17.38 9.30 7.52
CA GLU A 96 16.60 8.48 8.44
C GLU A 96 15.11 8.54 8.10
N GLN A 97 14.50 7.37 7.91
CA GLN A 97 13.11 7.22 7.45
C GLN A 97 12.25 6.35 8.41
N PRO A 98 12.18 6.69 9.72
CA PRO A 98 11.62 5.81 10.74
C PRO A 98 10.14 5.49 10.53
N HIS A 99 9.35 6.43 10.00
CA HIS A 99 7.90 6.24 9.84
C HIS A 99 7.56 5.25 8.73
N ILE A 100 8.11 5.43 7.53
CA ILE A 100 7.84 4.53 6.40
C ILE A 100 8.43 3.14 6.63
N HIS A 101 9.64 3.01 7.19
CA HIS A 101 10.21 1.69 7.48
C HIS A 101 9.38 0.93 8.51
N ARG A 102 8.96 1.59 9.61
CA ARG A 102 8.11 0.95 10.62
C ARG A 102 6.80 0.44 10.03
N ILE A 103 6.05 1.27 9.29
CA ILE A 103 4.74 0.85 8.78
C ILE A 103 4.84 -0.21 7.67
N VAL A 104 5.89 -0.16 6.85
CA VAL A 104 6.16 -1.18 5.82
C VAL A 104 6.49 -2.52 6.48
N ARG A 105 7.35 -2.55 7.49
CA ARG A 105 7.67 -3.79 8.24
C ARG A 105 6.43 -4.37 8.93
N LEU A 106 5.61 -3.52 9.57
CA LEU A 106 4.32 -3.95 10.15
C LEU A 106 3.39 -4.56 9.08
N GLY A 107 3.31 -3.94 7.90
CA GLY A 107 2.52 -4.46 6.78
C GLY A 107 3.02 -5.81 6.28
N GLN A 108 4.33 -5.98 6.15
CA GLN A 108 4.94 -7.25 5.74
C GLN A 108 4.76 -8.34 6.81
N ALA A 109 4.91 -8.01 8.09
CA ALA A 109 4.64 -8.94 9.20
C ALA A 109 3.15 -9.33 9.28
N ALA A 110 2.24 -8.41 8.94
CA ALA A 110 0.81 -8.72 8.79
C ALA A 110 0.56 -9.66 7.59
N THR A 111 1.29 -9.49 6.47
CA THR A 111 1.23 -10.41 5.32
C THR A 111 1.67 -11.81 5.70
N ARG A 112 2.74 -11.99 6.50
CA ARG A 112 3.16 -13.31 7.02
C ARG A 112 2.05 -14.05 7.79
N ARG A 113 1.08 -13.30 8.35
CA ARG A 113 -0.09 -13.82 9.07
C ARG A 113 -1.34 -13.96 8.19
N GLY A 114 -1.25 -13.73 6.88
CA GLY A 114 -2.39 -13.74 5.96
C GLY A 114 -3.36 -12.57 6.16
N LYS A 115 -2.92 -11.50 6.82
CA LYS A 115 -3.76 -10.33 7.16
C LYS A 115 -3.21 -9.01 6.60
N GLY A 116 -2.23 -9.07 5.72
CA GLY A 116 -1.60 -7.89 5.11
C GLY A 116 -2.62 -6.93 4.50
N LEU A 117 -3.52 -7.44 3.65
CA LEU A 117 -4.54 -6.62 2.98
C LEU A 117 -5.50 -5.94 3.98
N ALA A 118 -5.93 -6.67 5.01
CA ALA A 118 -6.78 -6.12 6.06
C ALA A 118 -6.06 -5.02 6.85
N PHE A 119 -4.82 -5.27 7.27
CA PHE A 119 -3.99 -4.30 7.98
C PHE A 119 -3.74 -3.05 7.13
N ALA A 120 -3.38 -3.21 5.86
CA ALA A 120 -3.14 -2.09 4.97
C ALA A 120 -4.38 -1.22 4.78
N HIS A 121 -5.58 -1.82 4.70
CA HIS A 121 -6.83 -1.05 4.65
C HIS A 121 -7.04 -0.21 5.92
N GLU A 122 -6.86 -0.80 7.10
CA GLU A 122 -7.05 -0.09 8.38
C GLU A 122 -6.00 0.99 8.61
N ALA A 123 -4.72 0.70 8.35
CA ALA A 123 -3.62 1.63 8.57
C ALA A 123 -3.58 2.76 7.54
N ALA A 124 -3.92 2.49 6.27
CA ALA A 124 -3.94 3.52 5.25
C ALA A 124 -5.02 4.58 5.50
N GLN A 125 -6.14 4.21 6.12
CA GLN A 125 -7.15 5.20 6.56
C GLN A 125 -6.56 6.18 7.56
N LEU A 126 -5.82 5.70 8.58
CA LEU A 126 -5.17 6.58 9.55
C LEU A 126 -4.21 7.57 8.90
N ILE A 127 -3.53 7.15 7.83
CA ILE A 127 -2.54 7.98 7.12
C ILE A 127 -3.23 9.01 6.21
N TRP A 128 -4.30 8.62 5.51
CA TRP A 128 -4.81 9.38 4.36
C TRP A 128 -6.21 9.96 4.52
N ASP A 129 -7.04 9.52 5.47
CA ASP A 129 -8.44 9.95 5.53
C ASP A 129 -8.62 11.39 6.06
N GLY A 130 -7.60 11.91 6.76
CA GLY A 130 -7.58 13.25 7.36
C GLY A 130 -8.31 13.39 8.70
N SER A 131 -8.79 12.29 9.29
CA SER A 131 -9.49 12.28 10.58
C SER A 131 -8.55 12.30 11.78
N ILE A 132 -7.30 11.85 11.59
CA ILE A 132 -6.28 11.74 12.63
C ILE A 132 -4.99 12.43 12.18
N ASP A 133 -4.44 13.25 13.07
CA ASP A 133 -3.04 13.70 13.01
C ASP A 133 -2.19 12.79 13.91
N GLY A 134 -0.93 12.58 13.55
CA GLY A 134 -0.03 11.73 14.33
C GLY A 134 -0.38 10.25 14.23
N TRP A 135 -0.76 9.76 13.05
CA TRP A 135 -1.12 8.35 12.81
C TRP A 135 -0.07 7.35 13.32
N ASN A 136 1.19 7.77 13.42
CA ASN A 136 2.34 6.99 13.87
C ASN A 136 2.54 7.00 15.40
N GLU A 137 1.73 7.75 16.14
CA GLU A 137 1.83 7.97 17.58
C GLU A 137 0.70 7.24 18.35
N GLY A 138 0.84 7.19 19.68
CA GLY A 138 -0.19 6.66 20.57
C GLY A 138 -0.59 5.22 20.25
N ASP A 139 -1.89 4.94 20.33
CA ASP A 139 -2.48 3.62 20.10
C ASP A 139 -3.13 3.46 18.72
N HIS A 140 -2.90 4.39 17.80
CA HIS A 140 -3.59 4.42 16.50
C HIS A 140 -3.31 3.17 15.67
N LEU A 141 -2.03 2.82 15.48
CA LEU A 141 -1.65 1.59 14.76
C LEU A 141 -2.07 0.32 15.49
N ALA A 142 -2.09 0.33 16.83
CA ALA A 142 -2.56 -0.79 17.62
C ALA A 142 -4.06 -1.07 17.36
N LYS A 143 -4.88 -0.02 17.37
CA LYS A 143 -6.31 -0.11 17.04
C LYS A 143 -6.54 -0.53 15.59
N ALA A 144 -5.70 -0.09 14.64
CA ALA A 144 -5.78 -0.55 13.25
C ALA A 144 -5.44 -2.03 13.11
N ALA A 145 -4.40 -2.52 13.79
CA ALA A 145 -4.06 -3.94 13.82
C ALA A 145 -5.19 -4.77 14.46
N GLU A 146 -5.78 -4.31 15.57
CA GLU A 146 -6.91 -4.98 16.22
C GLU A 146 -8.11 -5.12 15.27
N ARG A 147 -8.49 -4.05 14.56
CA ARG A 147 -9.56 -4.10 13.54
C ARG A 147 -9.24 -5.04 12.37
N ALA A 148 -7.96 -5.23 12.05
CA ALA A 148 -7.51 -6.22 11.07
C ALA A 148 -7.43 -7.66 11.64
N GLY A 149 -7.73 -7.86 12.93
CA GLY A 149 -7.66 -9.14 13.61
C GLY A 149 -6.24 -9.59 13.95
N LEU A 150 -5.36 -8.64 14.26
CA LEU A 150 -3.94 -8.87 14.58
C LEU A 150 -3.61 -8.40 16.00
N ASP A 151 -2.67 -9.09 16.64
CA ASP A 151 -2.02 -8.61 17.86
C ASP A 151 -0.91 -7.61 17.49
N PHE A 152 -1.10 -6.35 17.89
CA PHE A 152 -0.14 -5.30 17.58
C PHE A 152 1.20 -5.47 18.30
N ALA A 153 1.20 -5.96 19.53
CA ALA A 153 2.43 -6.13 20.30
C ALA A 153 3.32 -7.21 19.66
N GLU A 154 2.72 -8.29 19.16
CA GLU A 154 3.44 -9.30 18.40
C GLU A 154 4.01 -8.75 17.09
N LEU A 155 3.22 -7.99 16.33
CA LEU A 155 3.68 -7.36 15.09
C LEU A 155 4.82 -6.38 15.33
N GLU A 156 4.71 -5.53 16.36
CA GLU A 156 5.71 -4.53 16.67
C GLU A 156 7.01 -5.17 17.18
N ALA A 157 6.91 -6.22 18.00
CA ALA A 157 8.08 -6.97 18.44
C ALA A 157 8.81 -7.61 17.24
N GLU A 158 8.08 -8.25 16.32
CA GLU A 158 8.66 -8.86 15.12
C GLU A 158 9.26 -7.81 14.17
N ALA A 159 8.59 -6.68 13.95
CA ALA A 159 9.08 -5.60 13.12
C ALA A 159 10.43 -5.02 13.60
N VAL A 160 10.74 -5.19 14.88
CA VAL A 160 12.03 -4.82 15.47
C VAL A 160 13.01 -6.01 15.44
N SER A 161 12.60 -7.18 15.92
CA SER A 161 13.51 -8.32 16.09
C SER A 161 13.92 -8.99 14.77
N ASP A 162 13.09 -8.89 13.73
CA ASP A 162 13.30 -9.51 12.42
C ASP A 162 13.33 -8.47 11.28
N ALA A 163 13.76 -7.25 11.62
CA ALA A 163 13.79 -6.12 10.70
C ALA A 163 14.52 -6.41 9.38
N GLU A 164 15.68 -7.07 9.44
CA GLU A 164 16.48 -7.38 8.24
C GLU A 164 15.77 -8.35 7.30
N ALA A 165 15.10 -9.38 7.82
CA ALA A 165 14.38 -10.34 6.98
C ALA A 165 13.12 -9.70 6.38
N LEU A 166 12.40 -8.89 7.15
CA LEU A 166 11.25 -8.13 6.64
C LEU A 166 11.68 -7.15 5.54
N ASP A 167 12.80 -6.45 5.72
CA ASP A 167 13.35 -5.55 4.69
C ASP A 167 13.78 -6.32 3.43
N ALA A 168 14.37 -7.51 3.59
CA ALA A 168 14.72 -8.39 2.47
C ALA A 168 13.47 -8.88 1.72
N GLU A 169 12.39 -9.23 2.42
CA GLU A 169 11.10 -9.58 1.80
C GLU A 169 10.49 -8.41 1.04
N VAL A 170 10.56 -7.20 1.58
CA VAL A 170 10.10 -5.97 0.91
C VAL A 170 10.92 -5.69 -0.35
N ALA A 171 12.24 -5.91 -0.31
CA ALA A 171 13.09 -5.83 -1.48
C ALA A 171 12.76 -6.94 -2.52
N GLY A 172 12.41 -8.14 -2.07
CA GLY A 172 11.90 -9.22 -2.91
C GLY A 172 10.58 -8.86 -3.60
N ASN A 173 9.65 -8.22 -2.86
CA ASN A 173 8.40 -7.70 -3.43
C ASN A 173 8.71 -6.63 -4.51
N GLN A 174 9.72 -5.79 -4.29
CA GLN A 174 10.12 -4.80 -5.29
C GLN A 174 10.58 -5.46 -6.59
N ALA A 175 11.47 -6.45 -6.50
CA ALA A 175 11.97 -7.18 -7.65
C ALA A 175 10.84 -7.92 -8.39
N ALA A 176 9.90 -8.54 -7.65
CA ALA A 176 8.76 -9.22 -8.24
C ALA A 176 7.81 -8.27 -9.00
N LEU A 177 7.64 -7.03 -8.53
CA LEU A 177 6.86 -6.01 -9.25
C LEU A 177 7.52 -5.68 -10.61
N GLU A 178 8.84 -5.51 -10.60
CA GLU A 178 9.64 -5.22 -11.81
C GLU A 178 9.64 -6.40 -12.80
N GLU A 179 9.77 -7.63 -12.29
CA GLU A 179 9.68 -8.85 -13.10
C GLU A 179 8.30 -9.02 -13.73
N ALA A 180 7.23 -8.63 -13.02
CA ALA A 180 5.87 -8.58 -13.56
C ALA A 180 5.66 -7.48 -14.62
N GLY A 181 6.68 -6.67 -14.90
CA GLY A 181 6.68 -5.65 -15.95
C GLY A 181 6.14 -4.29 -15.51
N HIS A 182 6.12 -4.00 -14.21
CA HIS A 182 5.69 -2.70 -13.70
C HIS A 182 6.61 -2.17 -12.58
N TRP A 183 6.51 -0.89 -12.21
CA TRP A 183 7.34 -0.28 -11.14
C TRP A 183 6.52 0.58 -10.16
N GLY A 184 5.36 1.05 -10.61
CA GLY A 184 4.43 1.86 -9.83
C GLY A 184 3.46 1.04 -8.99
N VAL A 185 2.81 1.72 -8.03
CA VAL A 185 1.77 1.15 -7.15
C VAL A 185 0.52 2.04 -7.10
N PRO A 186 -0.69 1.47 -6.89
CA PRO A 186 -0.94 0.05 -6.68
C PRO A 186 -0.87 -0.73 -8.00
N THR A 187 -0.33 -1.94 -7.96
CA THR A 187 -0.38 -2.87 -9.10
C THR A 187 -0.88 -4.21 -8.60
N LEU A 188 -1.99 -4.70 -9.15
CA LEU A 188 -2.40 -6.09 -8.95
C LEU A 188 -1.75 -6.94 -10.03
N VAL A 189 -1.16 -8.07 -9.68
CA VAL A 189 -0.66 -9.07 -10.62
C VAL A 189 -1.52 -10.33 -10.49
N PHE A 190 -2.14 -10.73 -11.58
CA PHE A 190 -2.96 -11.95 -11.67
C PHE A 190 -2.50 -12.77 -12.88
N ASP A 191 -2.11 -14.01 -12.66
CA ASP A 191 -1.59 -14.92 -13.69
C ASP A 191 -0.44 -14.31 -14.53
N GLY A 192 0.45 -13.55 -13.86
CA GLY A 192 1.56 -12.83 -14.49
C GLY A 192 1.17 -11.54 -15.25
N GLU A 193 -0.12 -11.19 -15.33
CA GLU A 193 -0.58 -9.94 -15.95
C GLU A 193 -0.65 -8.80 -14.91
N PRO A 194 0.03 -7.65 -15.12
CA PRO A 194 -0.06 -6.49 -14.24
C PRO A 194 -1.25 -5.56 -14.57
N PHE A 195 -1.96 -5.13 -13.53
CA PHE A 195 -3.06 -4.16 -13.56
C PHE A 195 -2.71 -2.96 -12.66
N PHE A 196 -2.08 -1.94 -13.26
CA PHE A 196 -1.58 -0.77 -12.54
C PHE A 196 -2.64 0.34 -12.41
N GLY A 197 -2.88 0.76 -11.17
CA GLY A 197 -3.75 1.87 -10.81
C GLY A 197 -5.06 1.45 -10.14
N GLN A 198 -5.61 2.34 -9.32
CA GLN A 198 -6.92 2.15 -8.67
C GLN A 198 -8.08 2.08 -9.69
N ASP A 199 -7.85 2.61 -10.89
CA ASP A 199 -8.77 2.64 -12.03
C ASP A 199 -8.70 1.37 -12.89
N ARG A 200 -7.86 0.39 -12.54
CA ARG A 200 -7.79 -0.93 -13.20
C ARG A 200 -8.45 -2.06 -12.41
N ILE A 201 -9.01 -1.78 -11.25
CA ILE A 201 -9.67 -2.78 -10.39
C ILE A 201 -10.78 -3.53 -11.15
N ASP A 202 -11.62 -2.80 -11.89
CA ASP A 202 -12.75 -3.41 -12.62
C ASP A 202 -12.26 -4.25 -13.81
N VAL A 203 -11.13 -3.87 -14.42
CA VAL A 203 -10.49 -4.63 -15.50
C VAL A 203 -9.85 -5.91 -14.95
N ALA A 204 -9.19 -5.82 -13.79
CA ALA A 204 -8.65 -6.99 -13.10
C ALA A 204 -9.76 -7.97 -12.71
N LEU A 205 -10.88 -7.46 -12.17
CA LEU A 205 -12.06 -8.28 -11.86
C LEU A 205 -12.59 -8.98 -13.11
N TRP A 206 -12.80 -8.24 -14.21
CA TRP A 206 -13.22 -8.80 -15.48
C TRP A 206 -12.28 -9.91 -15.97
N ARG A 207 -10.96 -9.72 -15.85
CA ARG A 207 -9.98 -10.75 -16.22
C ARG A 207 -10.13 -12.00 -15.34
N MET A 208 -10.25 -11.83 -14.03
CA MET A 208 -10.42 -12.94 -13.09
C MET A 208 -11.74 -13.71 -13.34
N GLU A 209 -12.82 -13.02 -13.71
CA GLU A 209 -14.08 -13.66 -14.12
C GLU A 209 -13.91 -14.55 -15.35
N GLN A 210 -13.09 -14.14 -16.34
CA GLN A 210 -12.75 -15.00 -17.49
C GLN A 210 -11.96 -16.25 -17.07
N ALA A 211 -11.19 -16.16 -15.97
CA ALA A 211 -10.47 -17.28 -15.38
C ALA A 211 -11.34 -18.13 -14.43
N GLY A 212 -12.65 -17.86 -14.34
CA GLY A 212 -13.59 -18.64 -13.57
C GLY A 212 -13.74 -18.21 -12.11
N LEU A 213 -13.43 -16.95 -11.78
CA LEU A 213 -13.71 -16.38 -10.45
C LEU A 213 -15.19 -16.54 -10.09
N LYS A 214 -15.45 -16.98 -8.87
CA LYS A 214 -16.81 -17.20 -8.34
C LYS A 214 -17.08 -16.27 -7.17
N LYS A 215 -18.34 -15.87 -7.00
CA LYS A 215 -18.80 -15.24 -5.75
C LYS A 215 -18.77 -16.26 -4.61
N ARG A 216 -18.51 -15.79 -3.39
CA ARG A 216 -18.57 -16.61 -2.17
C ARG A 216 -20.01 -16.97 -1.78
#